data_AF-F4P018-F1
#
_entry.id   AF-F4P018-F1
#
_cell.length_a   1.000
_cell.length_b   1.000
_cell.length_c   1.000
_cell.angle_alpha   90.00
_cell.angle_beta   90.00
_cell.angle_gamma   90.00
#
_symmetry.space_group_name_H-M   'P 1'
#
loop_
_entity.id
_entity.type
_entity.pdbx_description
1 polymer ?
#
loop_
_entity_poly.entity_id
_entity_poly.type
_entity_poly.pdbx_seq_one_letter_code
_entity_poly.pdbx_strand_id
1 'polypeptide(L)'
;MLAQLIPRLPLDSDLKTRKLLAFCNTHGLQDTKRQLHSILARKALSGKRIGEAISHYIEAGQDRTATAICNRLLVQFFDQPGNSNSFCSVMDTLNPALFHRNERLAFLSKYREFHHLYTEKEFHSAGKLLVMLLTSNSAPKSVWRHLLLDALPLLEGEAVVFSTQDTFELMRCLEEVVVRDRRDPLQTVSQVNVSVRAGENFKSDATNNVLCLALSRNLARSMLTN
;
A
#
# COMPACT_ATOMS: atom_id res chain seq x y z
N MET A 1 -25.61 -29.64 3.59
CA MET A 1 -26.45 -29.76 2.38
C MET A 1 -26.42 -28.51 1.49
N LEU A 2 -26.63 -27.28 2.01
CA LEU A 2 -26.57 -26.06 1.17
C LEU A 2 -25.18 -25.79 0.55
N ALA A 3 -24.08 -26.14 1.23
CA ALA A 3 -22.70 -26.01 0.72
C ALA A 3 -22.43 -26.75 -0.61
N GLN A 4 -23.16 -27.85 -0.89
CA GLN A 4 -23.01 -28.62 -2.14
C GLN A 4 -23.89 -28.06 -3.29
N LEU A 5 -24.89 -27.23 -2.96
CA LEU A 5 -25.82 -26.64 -3.93
C LEU A 5 -25.38 -25.24 -4.40
N ILE A 6 -24.57 -24.52 -3.60
CA ILE A 6 -24.11 -23.16 -3.93
C ILE A 6 -23.26 -23.09 -5.21
N PRO A 7 -22.35 -24.03 -5.52
CA PRO A 7 -21.61 -24.02 -6.79
C PRO A 7 -22.49 -24.26 -8.01
N ARG A 8 -23.67 -24.86 -7.82
CA ARG A 8 -24.64 -25.20 -8.87
C ARG A 8 -25.74 -24.15 -9.03
N LEU A 9 -25.81 -23.18 -8.13
CA LEU A 9 -26.75 -22.08 -8.24
C LEU A 9 -26.16 -21.04 -9.19
N PRO A 10 -26.84 -20.71 -10.30
CA PRO A 10 -26.33 -19.71 -11.23
C PRO A 10 -26.49 -18.35 -10.53
N LEU A 11 -25.39 -17.88 -9.94
CA LEU A 11 -25.25 -16.59 -9.23
C LEU A 11 -25.15 -15.46 -10.28
N ASP A 12 -26.14 -15.39 -11.16
CA ASP A 12 -26.09 -14.56 -12.37
C ASP A 12 -26.49 -13.11 -12.09
N SER A 13 -27.23 -12.91 -10.99
CA SER A 13 -27.79 -11.62 -10.60
C SER A 13 -27.35 -11.25 -9.18
N ASP A 14 -26.83 -10.04 -9.03
CA ASP A 14 -26.49 -9.41 -7.75
C ASP A 14 -27.64 -9.46 -6.74
N LEU A 15 -28.90 -9.40 -7.20
CA LEU A 15 -30.08 -9.45 -6.35
C LEU A 15 -30.23 -10.81 -5.65
N LYS A 16 -30.00 -11.92 -6.37
CA LYS A 16 -30.06 -13.28 -5.81
C LYS A 16 -28.96 -13.47 -4.76
N THR A 17 -27.76 -13.00 -5.07
CA THR A 17 -26.61 -13.04 -4.17
C THR A 17 -26.88 -12.28 -2.87
N ARG A 18 -27.40 -11.04 -2.96
CA ARG A 18 -27.75 -10.23 -1.79
C ARG A 18 -28.82 -10.90 -0.92
N LYS A 19 -29.87 -11.45 -1.52
CA LYS A 19 -30.92 -12.19 -0.78
C LYS A 19 -30.36 -13.41 -0.06
N LEU A 20 -29.46 -14.17 -0.70
CA LEU A 20 -28.84 -15.34 -0.11
C LEU A 20 -27.90 -14.97 1.05
N LEU A 21 -27.12 -13.89 0.90
CA LEU A 21 -26.29 -13.35 1.99
C LEU A 21 -27.15 -12.89 3.17
N ALA A 22 -28.25 -12.18 2.91
CA ALA A 22 -29.18 -11.74 3.94
C ALA A 22 -29.80 -12.94 4.69
N PHE A 23 -30.25 -13.96 3.96
CA PHE A 23 -30.76 -15.21 4.54
C PHE A 23 -29.72 -15.89 5.43
N CYS A 24 -28.47 -16.03 4.96
CA CYS A 24 -27.40 -16.61 5.77
C CYS A 24 -27.17 -15.80 7.06
N ASN A 25 -27.27 -14.48 6.99
CA ASN A 25 -27.10 -13.60 8.13
C ASN A 25 -28.24 -13.76 9.16
N THR A 26 -29.49 -13.74 8.70
CA THR A 26 -30.69 -13.89 9.56
C THR A 26 -30.73 -15.25 10.28
N HIS A 27 -30.23 -16.31 9.64
CA HIS A 27 -30.25 -17.67 10.19
C HIS A 27 -28.90 -18.11 10.81
N GLY A 28 -27.94 -17.20 10.98
CA GLY A 28 -26.66 -17.50 11.62
C GLY A 28 -25.75 -18.49 10.86
N LEU A 29 -25.95 -18.66 9.54
CA LEU A 29 -25.22 -19.61 8.69
C LEU A 29 -23.86 -19.06 8.25
N GLN A 30 -22.96 -18.80 9.20
CA GLN A 30 -21.70 -18.09 8.96
C GLN A 30 -20.74 -18.83 8.01
N ASP A 31 -20.61 -20.15 8.13
CA ASP A 31 -19.73 -20.92 7.23
C ASP A 31 -20.21 -20.87 5.79
N THR A 32 -21.52 -20.99 5.59
CA THR A 32 -22.17 -20.86 4.27
C THR A 32 -21.97 -19.47 3.70
N LYS A 33 -22.10 -18.42 4.53
CA LYS A 33 -21.84 -17.02 4.15
C LYS A 33 -20.39 -16.83 3.69
N ARG A 34 -19.42 -17.37 4.43
CA ARG A 34 -17.99 -17.31 4.07
C ARG A 34 -17.70 -18.03 2.76
N GLN A 35 -18.29 -19.21 2.55
CA GLN A 35 -18.15 -19.94 1.29
C GLN A 35 -18.74 -19.17 0.10
N LEU A 36 -19.92 -18.55 0.29
CA LEU A 36 -20.53 -17.71 -0.73
C LEU A 36 -19.64 -16.52 -1.08
N HIS A 37 -19.12 -15.80 -0.08
CA HIS A 37 -18.14 -14.72 -0.31
C HIS A 37 -16.89 -15.22 -1.05
N SER A 38 -16.37 -16.41 -0.74
CA SER A 38 -15.23 -16.98 -1.47
C SER A 38 -15.51 -17.24 -2.96
N ILE A 39 -16.73 -17.63 -3.31
CA ILE A 39 -17.14 -17.84 -4.70
C ILE A 39 -17.28 -16.50 -5.43
N LEU A 40 -17.91 -15.52 -4.78
CA LEU A 40 -18.05 -14.17 -5.34
C LEU A 40 -16.70 -13.49 -5.53
N ALA A 41 -15.77 -13.66 -4.59
CA ALA A 41 -14.42 -13.12 -4.68
C ALA A 41 -13.68 -13.65 -5.92
N ARG A 42 -13.76 -14.96 -6.16
CA ARG A 42 -13.16 -15.60 -7.35
C ARG A 42 -13.79 -15.11 -8.65
N LYS A 43 -15.12 -14.98 -8.69
CA LYS A 43 -15.86 -14.44 -9.85
C LYS A 43 -15.53 -12.97 -10.13
N ALA A 44 -15.41 -12.15 -9.09
CA ALA A 44 -15.01 -10.75 -9.22
C ALA A 44 -13.57 -10.64 -9.72
N LEU A 45 -12.66 -11.46 -9.20
CA LEU A 45 -11.26 -11.50 -9.62
C LEU A 45 -11.11 -11.91 -11.09
N SER A 46 -11.81 -12.95 -11.56
CA SER A 46 -11.82 -13.35 -12.97
C SER A 46 -12.41 -12.26 -13.87
N GLY A 47 -13.37 -11.49 -13.36
CA GLY A 47 -13.97 -10.35 -14.06
C GLY A 47 -13.18 -9.04 -13.95
N LYS A 48 -11.93 -9.06 -13.44
CA LYS A 48 -11.06 -7.88 -13.23
C LYS A 48 -11.67 -6.80 -12.31
N ARG A 49 -12.68 -7.12 -11.51
CA ARG A 49 -13.28 -6.24 -10.49
C ARG A 49 -12.52 -6.40 -9.17
N ILE A 50 -11.33 -5.84 -9.11
CA ILE A 50 -10.36 -6.13 -8.05
C ILE A 50 -10.82 -5.66 -6.66
N GLY A 51 -11.39 -4.45 -6.54
CA GLY A 51 -11.89 -3.96 -5.25
C GLY A 51 -13.01 -4.82 -4.67
N GLU A 52 -13.96 -5.24 -5.51
CA GLU A 52 -15.01 -6.17 -5.10
C GLU A 52 -14.45 -7.54 -4.70
N ALA A 53 -13.45 -8.04 -5.43
CA ALA A 53 -12.78 -9.28 -5.08
C ALA A 53 -12.12 -9.20 -3.70
N ILE A 54 -11.36 -8.13 -3.42
CA ILE A 54 -10.72 -7.89 -2.12
C ILE A 54 -11.77 -7.86 -1.01
N SER A 55 -12.86 -7.10 -1.22
CA SER A 55 -13.95 -6.99 -0.24
C SER A 55 -14.52 -8.35 0.11
N HIS A 56 -14.81 -9.17 -0.89
CA HIS A 56 -15.34 -10.52 -0.67
C HIS A 56 -14.31 -11.49 -0.07
N TYR A 57 -13.02 -11.39 -0.37
CA TYR A 57 -12.01 -12.19 0.32
C TYR A 57 -11.91 -11.85 1.81
N ILE A 58 -11.99 -10.58 2.17
CA ILE A 58 -12.00 -10.12 3.57
C ILE A 58 -13.27 -10.61 4.29
N GLU A 59 -14.44 -10.52 3.65
CA GLU A 59 -15.70 -11.06 4.22
C GLU A 59 -15.72 -12.59 4.32
N ALA A 60 -14.99 -13.29 3.45
CA ALA A 60 -14.80 -14.74 3.52
C ALA A 60 -13.83 -15.18 4.64
N GLY A 61 -13.14 -14.23 5.31
CA GLY A 61 -12.07 -14.52 6.27
C GLY A 61 -10.77 -15.01 5.61
N GLN A 62 -10.57 -14.71 4.33
CA GLN A 62 -9.39 -15.08 3.55
C GLN A 62 -8.38 -13.92 3.50
N ASP A 63 -8.03 -13.39 4.67
CA ASP A 63 -7.24 -12.16 4.81
C ASP A 63 -5.86 -12.28 4.16
N ARG A 64 -5.23 -13.46 4.23
CA ARG A 64 -3.95 -13.72 3.54
C ARG A 64 -4.04 -13.53 2.03
N THR A 65 -5.14 -13.99 1.42
CA THR A 65 -5.38 -13.83 -0.02
C THR A 65 -5.63 -12.37 -0.36
N ALA A 66 -6.43 -11.66 0.43
CA ALA A 66 -6.67 -10.23 0.27
C ALA A 66 -5.35 -9.44 0.37
N THR A 67 -4.54 -9.68 1.40
CA THR A 67 -3.21 -9.05 1.57
C THR A 67 -2.29 -9.35 0.39
N ALA A 68 -2.27 -10.58 -0.12
CA ALA A 68 -1.44 -10.93 -1.27
C ALA A 68 -1.85 -10.17 -2.53
N ILE A 69 -3.15 -9.97 -2.76
CA ILE A 69 -3.66 -9.14 -3.86
C ILE A 69 -3.26 -7.68 -3.65
N CYS A 70 -3.46 -7.12 -2.44
CA CYS A 70 -3.04 -5.76 -2.11
C CYS A 70 -1.55 -5.53 -2.31
N ASN A 71 -0.69 -6.47 -1.90
CA ASN A 71 0.76 -6.38 -2.11
C ASN A 71 1.14 -6.34 -3.59
N ARG A 72 0.50 -7.16 -4.43
CA ARG A 72 0.74 -7.15 -5.90
C ARG A 72 0.34 -5.82 -6.51
N LEU A 73 -0.79 -5.27 -6.06
CA LEU A 73 -1.28 -3.98 -6.52
C LEU A 73 -0.38 -2.82 -6.06
N LEU A 74 0.15 -2.89 -4.84
CA LEU A 74 1.13 -1.92 -4.32
C LEU A 74 2.38 -1.88 -5.19
N VAL A 75 2.93 -3.05 -5.54
CA VAL A 75 4.07 -3.16 -6.46
C VAL A 75 3.74 -2.51 -7.81
N GLN A 76 2.56 -2.80 -8.38
CA GLN A 76 2.13 -2.17 -9.63
C GLN A 76 1.98 -0.65 -9.53
N PHE A 77 1.49 -0.14 -8.39
CA PHE A 77 1.30 1.28 -8.17
C PHE A 77 2.62 2.04 -8.07
N PHE A 78 3.59 1.51 -7.34
CA PHE A 78 4.86 2.18 -7.07
C PHE A 78 5.91 1.96 -8.17
N ASP A 79 6.00 0.75 -8.75
CA ASP A 79 7.10 0.40 -9.65
C ASP A 79 6.78 0.66 -11.13
N GLN A 80 5.52 0.92 -11.51
CA GLN A 80 5.13 1.18 -12.90
C GLN A 80 4.80 2.66 -13.15
N PRO A 81 5.67 3.41 -13.84
CA PRO A 81 5.39 4.81 -14.17
C PRO A 81 4.13 4.91 -15.06
N GLY A 82 3.18 5.76 -14.66
CA GLY A 82 1.91 5.99 -15.38
C GLY A 82 0.74 5.10 -14.95
N ASN A 83 0.94 4.14 -14.03
CA ASN A 83 -0.13 3.25 -13.54
C ASN A 83 -0.74 3.66 -12.20
N SER A 84 -0.45 4.88 -11.71
CA SER A 84 -0.97 5.38 -10.42
C SER A 84 -2.50 5.37 -10.35
N ASN A 85 -3.20 5.48 -11.48
CA ASN A 85 -4.66 5.46 -11.55
C ASN A 85 -5.28 4.08 -11.29
N SER A 86 -4.56 2.97 -11.53
CA SER A 86 -5.14 1.63 -11.38
C SER A 86 -5.40 1.27 -9.91
N PHE A 87 -4.66 1.86 -8.97
CA PHE A 87 -4.87 1.58 -7.55
C PHE A 87 -5.87 2.54 -6.89
N CYS A 88 -5.81 3.82 -7.23
CA CYS A 88 -6.80 4.81 -6.78
C CYS A 88 -8.22 4.38 -7.16
N SER A 89 -8.41 3.94 -8.41
CA SER A 89 -9.70 3.42 -8.89
C SER A 89 -10.16 2.18 -8.10
N VAL A 90 -9.25 1.29 -7.69
CA VAL A 90 -9.60 0.16 -6.82
C VAL A 90 -10.04 0.65 -5.43
N MET A 91 -9.30 1.57 -4.82
CA MET A 91 -9.65 2.14 -3.52
C MET A 91 -11.01 2.85 -3.52
N ASP A 92 -11.35 3.54 -4.61
CA ASP A 92 -12.63 4.22 -4.75
C ASP A 92 -13.83 3.24 -4.85
N THR A 93 -13.59 1.98 -5.23
CA THR A 93 -14.62 0.93 -5.26
C THR A 93 -14.77 0.17 -3.93
N LEU A 94 -13.86 0.36 -2.98
CA LEU A 94 -13.86 -0.34 -1.71
C LEU A 94 -14.74 0.37 -0.68
N ASN A 95 -15.43 -0.41 0.16
CA ASN A 95 -16.09 0.14 1.34
C ASN A 95 -15.03 0.61 2.36
N PRO A 96 -15.02 1.89 2.77
CA PRO A 96 -14.03 2.41 3.72
C PRO A 96 -13.97 1.64 5.05
N ALA A 97 -15.07 1.02 5.48
CA ALA A 97 -15.11 0.18 6.69
C ALA A 97 -14.13 -1.01 6.63
N LEU A 98 -13.72 -1.42 5.43
CA LEU A 98 -12.78 -2.53 5.23
C LEU A 98 -11.32 -2.12 5.42
N PHE A 99 -10.99 -0.83 5.41
CA PHE A 99 -9.59 -0.38 5.46
C PHE A 99 -8.91 -0.81 6.76
N HIS A 100 -9.61 -0.75 7.89
CA HIS A 100 -9.07 -1.20 9.18
C HIS A 100 -8.94 -2.72 9.31
N ARG A 101 -9.53 -3.49 8.38
CA ARG A 101 -9.47 -4.96 8.40
C ARG A 101 -8.26 -5.53 7.66
N ASN A 102 -7.53 -4.70 6.93
CA ASN A 102 -6.34 -5.13 6.19
C ASN A 102 -5.24 -4.08 6.29
N GLU A 103 -4.06 -4.47 6.79
CA GLU A 103 -2.93 -3.56 7.01
C GLU A 103 -2.52 -2.76 5.76
N ARG A 104 -2.63 -3.36 4.56
CA ARG A 104 -2.26 -2.68 3.31
C ARG A 104 -3.28 -1.65 2.91
N LEU A 105 -4.57 -1.95 3.09
CA LEU A 105 -5.64 -0.99 2.86
C LEU A 105 -5.59 0.17 3.86
N ALA A 106 -5.32 -0.13 5.14
CA ALA A 106 -5.13 0.90 6.17
C ALA A 106 -3.96 1.83 5.84
N PHE A 107 -2.80 1.26 5.51
CA PHE A 107 -1.63 2.02 5.05
C PHE A 107 -1.97 2.93 3.86
N LEU A 108 -2.63 2.39 2.84
CA LEU A 108 -2.97 3.14 1.63
C LEU A 108 -3.99 4.25 1.86
N SER A 109 -4.98 4.00 2.72
CA SER A 109 -5.90 5.05 3.15
C SER A 109 -5.16 6.22 3.78
N LYS A 110 -4.18 5.94 4.66
CA LYS A 110 -3.33 6.96 5.29
C LYS A 110 -2.36 7.62 4.31
N TYR A 111 -1.84 6.87 3.35
CA TYR A 111 -0.97 7.43 2.32
C TYR A 111 -1.73 8.37 1.36
N ARG A 112 -3.01 8.07 1.05
CA ARG A 112 -3.89 9.01 0.33
C ARG A 112 -4.18 10.27 1.15
N GLU A 113 -4.43 10.10 2.45
CA GLU A 113 -4.64 11.22 3.38
C GLU A 113 -3.40 12.13 3.44
N PHE A 114 -2.19 11.58 3.40
CA PHE A 114 -0.95 12.35 3.30
C PHE A 114 -0.94 13.27 2.06
N HIS A 115 -1.23 12.73 0.88
CA HIS A 115 -1.27 13.52 -0.36
C HIS A 115 -2.39 14.56 -0.37
N HIS A 116 -3.52 14.26 0.28
CA HIS A 116 -4.59 15.23 0.48
C HIS A 116 -4.13 16.40 1.38
N LEU A 117 -3.55 16.12 2.55
CA LEU A 117 -2.99 17.13 3.45
C LEU A 117 -1.92 17.98 2.76
N TYR A 118 -1.06 17.35 1.95
CA TYR A 118 -0.06 18.06 1.15
C TYR A 118 -0.71 19.03 0.15
N THR A 119 -1.77 18.61 -0.53
CA THR A 119 -2.52 19.44 -1.49
C THR A 119 -3.19 20.63 -0.81
N GLU A 120 -3.73 20.43 0.39
CA GLU A 120 -4.31 21.49 1.24
C GLU A 120 -3.25 22.38 1.90
N LYS A 121 -1.95 22.16 1.64
CA LYS A 121 -0.81 22.87 2.23
C LYS A 121 -0.68 22.73 3.75
N GLU A 122 -1.30 21.70 4.32
CA GLU A 122 -1.19 21.31 5.72
C GLU A 122 0.11 20.53 5.96
N PHE A 123 1.25 21.18 5.69
CA PHE A 123 2.55 20.51 5.56
C PHE A 123 3.04 19.84 6.85
N HIS A 124 2.82 20.43 8.02
CA HIS A 124 3.18 19.82 9.31
C HIS A 124 2.39 18.54 9.57
N SER A 125 1.09 18.57 9.30
CA SER A 125 0.21 17.39 9.43
C SER A 125 0.60 16.30 8.44
N ALA A 126 0.89 16.67 7.19
CA ALA A 126 1.39 15.75 6.16
C ALA A 126 2.73 15.11 6.57
N GLY A 127 3.69 15.93 7.01
CA GLY A 127 5.01 15.46 7.47
C GLY A 127 4.90 14.47 8.63
N LYS A 128 4.12 14.80 9.66
CA LYS A 128 3.87 13.91 10.80
C LYS A 128 3.24 12.58 10.38
N LEU A 129 2.27 12.63 9.47
CA LEU A 129 1.62 11.42 8.96
C LEU A 129 2.59 10.54 8.17
N LEU A 130 3.47 11.14 7.36
CA LEU A 130 4.48 10.42 6.59
C LEU A 130 5.52 9.74 7.50
N VAL A 131 6.02 10.43 8.53
CA VAL A 131 6.92 9.84 9.53
C VAL A 131 6.23 8.68 10.24
N MET A 132 4.97 8.84 10.63
CA MET A 132 4.18 7.78 11.25
C MET A 132 4.05 6.55 10.33
N LEU A 133 3.81 6.73 9.03
CA LEU A 133 3.70 5.62 8.09
C LEU A 133 4.98 4.79 7.99
N LEU A 134 6.15 5.45 8.04
CA LEU A 134 7.47 4.82 7.99
C LEU A 134 7.87 4.14 9.32
N THR A 135 7.55 4.76 10.45
CA THR A 135 8.05 4.32 11.77
C THR A 135 7.14 3.30 12.47
N SER A 136 5.83 3.30 12.18
CA SER A 136 4.84 2.40 12.82
C SER A 136 4.75 1.00 12.22
N ASN A 137 5.64 0.63 11.29
CA ASN A 137 5.59 -0.62 10.52
C ASN A 137 4.31 -0.77 9.65
N SER A 138 3.57 0.33 9.44
CA SER A 138 2.37 0.35 8.60
C SER A 138 2.72 0.22 7.11
N ALA A 139 3.73 0.96 6.65
CA ALA A 139 4.20 0.89 5.27
C ALA A 139 5.06 -0.37 5.05
N PRO A 140 4.78 -1.20 4.03
CA PRO A 140 5.70 -2.27 3.66
C PRO A 140 7.08 -1.71 3.32
N LYS A 141 8.15 -2.35 3.80
CA LYS A 141 9.52 -1.86 3.59
C LYS A 141 9.88 -1.66 2.12
N SER A 142 9.31 -2.45 1.21
CA SER A 142 9.53 -2.31 -0.24
C SER A 142 9.13 -0.94 -0.79
N VAL A 143 8.20 -0.21 -0.15
CA VAL A 143 7.73 1.10 -0.62
C VAL A 143 8.39 2.28 0.08
N TRP A 144 9.25 2.03 1.08
CA TRP A 144 9.83 3.11 1.91
C TRP A 144 10.58 4.17 1.08
N ARG A 145 11.30 3.77 0.03
CA ARG A 145 11.98 4.74 -0.85
C ARG A 145 11.00 5.71 -1.51
N HIS A 146 9.83 5.24 -1.94
CA HIS A 146 8.82 6.08 -2.56
C HIS A 146 8.29 7.12 -1.55
N LEU A 147 8.01 6.71 -0.31
CA LEU A 147 7.60 7.63 0.76
C LEU A 147 8.70 8.65 1.09
N LEU A 148 9.96 8.22 1.13
CA LEU A 148 11.08 9.13 1.37
C LEU A 148 11.23 10.15 0.22
N LEU A 149 10.98 9.74 -1.02
CA LEU A 149 10.93 10.65 -2.17
C LEU A 149 9.78 11.65 -2.06
N ASP A 150 8.60 11.22 -1.60
CA ASP A 150 7.46 12.12 -1.37
C ASP A 150 7.73 13.13 -0.23
N ALA A 151 8.67 12.84 0.66
CA ALA A 151 9.10 13.76 1.70
C ALA A 151 10.03 14.87 1.17
N LEU A 152 10.64 14.72 -0.01
CA LEU A 152 11.62 15.69 -0.54
C LEU A 152 11.09 17.12 -0.60
N PRO A 153 9.88 17.40 -1.13
CA PRO A 153 9.36 18.77 -1.17
C PRO A 153 9.19 19.38 0.23
N LEU A 154 8.86 18.54 1.22
CA LEU A 154 8.69 18.96 2.61
C LEU A 154 10.04 19.15 3.34
N LEU A 155 11.08 18.40 2.94
CA LEU A 155 12.45 18.54 3.47
C LEU A 155 13.16 19.79 2.92
N GLU A 156 12.93 20.12 1.65
CA GLU A 156 13.58 21.23 0.96
C GLU A 156 12.75 22.52 0.95
N GLY A 157 11.49 22.48 1.39
CA GLY A 157 10.62 23.64 1.48
C GLY A 157 11.11 24.70 2.46
N GLU A 158 10.61 25.93 2.36
CA GLU A 158 11.04 27.08 3.19
C GLU A 158 10.72 26.91 4.68
N ALA A 159 9.59 26.27 5.01
CA ALA A 159 9.24 25.94 6.38
C ALA A 159 9.97 24.66 6.84
N VAL A 160 10.43 24.65 8.08
CA VAL A 160 10.99 23.45 8.71
C VAL A 160 9.83 22.56 9.18
N VAL A 161 9.44 21.62 8.31
CA VAL A 161 8.29 20.72 8.56
C VAL A 161 8.68 19.55 9.48
N PHE A 162 9.88 19.01 9.29
CA PHE A 162 10.38 17.87 10.06
C PHE A 162 11.32 18.35 11.15
N SER A 163 11.06 17.93 12.38
CA SER A 163 11.94 18.20 13.51
C SER A 163 13.27 17.44 13.37
N THR A 164 14.23 17.77 14.24
CA THR A 164 15.48 17.02 14.38
C THR A 164 15.23 15.53 14.62
N GLN A 165 14.25 15.20 15.48
CA GLN A 165 13.88 13.82 15.77
C GLN A 165 13.25 13.11 14.56
N ASP A 166 12.32 13.77 13.87
CA ASP A 166 11.70 13.23 12.65
C ASP A 166 12.76 12.96 11.59
N THR A 167 13.70 13.89 11.42
CA THR A 167 14.79 13.77 10.44
C THR A 167 15.69 12.57 10.74
N PHE A 168 16.00 12.29 12.01
CA PHE A 168 16.74 11.09 12.38
C PHE A 168 15.98 9.80 12.06
N GLU A 169 14.67 9.75 12.27
CA GLU A 169 13.86 8.59 11.88
C GLU A 169 13.84 8.37 10.36
N LEU A 170 13.72 9.46 9.58
CA LEU A 170 13.78 9.38 8.12
C LEU A 170 15.16 8.92 7.63
N MET A 171 16.25 9.39 8.25
CA MET A 171 17.61 8.92 7.95
C MET A 171 17.78 7.43 8.27
N ARG A 172 17.26 6.96 9.42
CA ARG A 172 17.27 5.54 9.79
C ARG A 172 16.51 4.69 8.78
N CYS A 173 15.35 5.17 8.31
CA CYS A 173 14.57 4.50 7.26
C CYS A 173 15.33 4.44 5.92
N LEU A 174 16.03 5.51 5.54
CA LEU A 174 16.87 5.54 4.33
C LEU A 174 18.04 4.56 4.45
N GLU A 175 18.71 4.50 5.59
CA GLU A 175 19.80 3.55 5.84
C GLU A 175 19.30 2.11 5.65
N GLU A 176 18.12 1.78 6.18
CA GLU A 176 17.54 0.45 6.02
C GLU A 176 17.24 0.10 4.55
N VAL A 177 16.79 1.08 3.75
CA VAL A 177 16.60 0.91 2.30
C VAL A 177 17.95 0.63 1.63
N VAL A 178 18.97 1.45 1.88
CA VAL A 178 20.32 1.30 1.31
C VAL A 178 20.94 -0.05 1.68
N VAL A 179 20.79 -0.47 2.93
CA VAL A 179 21.28 -1.77 3.40
C VAL A 179 20.57 -2.92 2.68
N ARG A 180 19.25 -2.82 2.46
CA ARG A 180 18.48 -3.83 1.71
C ARG A 180 18.93 -3.93 0.26
N ASP A 181 19.16 -2.81 -0.42
CA ASP A 181 19.64 -2.81 -1.80
C ASP A 181 20.99 -3.52 -1.93
N ARG A 182 21.87 -3.37 -0.91
CA ARG A 182 23.16 -4.06 -0.84
C ARG A 182 23.07 -5.54 -0.46
N ARG A 183 22.05 -5.90 0.33
CA ARG A 183 21.85 -7.24 0.92
C ARG A 183 20.92 -8.15 0.11
N ASP A 184 20.50 -7.78 -1.09
CA ASP A 184 19.70 -8.68 -1.93
C ASP A 184 20.58 -9.42 -2.96
N PRO A 185 21.30 -10.51 -2.57
CA PRO A 185 21.96 -11.38 -3.51
C PRO A 185 20.98 -12.35 -4.19
N LEU A 186 19.65 -12.33 -3.96
CA LEU A 186 18.74 -13.27 -4.65
C LEU A 186 18.31 -12.82 -6.06
N GLN A 187 18.87 -11.72 -6.56
CA GLN A 187 18.95 -11.43 -8.01
C GLN A 187 20.13 -12.15 -8.71
N THR A 188 20.86 -13.04 -8.02
CA THR A 188 22.17 -13.56 -8.47
C THR A 188 22.15 -14.92 -9.20
N VAL A 189 21.06 -15.31 -9.90
CA VAL A 189 21.07 -16.52 -10.76
C VAL A 189 20.38 -16.36 -12.14
N SER A 190 20.30 -15.15 -12.69
CA SER A 190 19.97 -15.00 -14.12
C SER A 190 21.01 -14.11 -14.80
N GLN A 191 21.91 -14.70 -15.58
CA GLN A 191 23.08 -14.05 -16.20
C GLN A 191 22.75 -13.13 -17.40
N VAL A 192 21.58 -12.52 -17.43
CA VAL A 192 21.18 -11.66 -18.56
C VAL A 192 21.05 -10.23 -18.04
N ASN A 193 21.90 -9.33 -18.57
CA ASN A 193 21.90 -7.86 -18.42
C ASN A 193 22.72 -7.23 -17.29
N VAL A 194 24.05 -7.29 -17.38
CA VAL A 194 24.98 -6.51 -16.53
C VAL A 194 24.86 -4.99 -16.77
N SER A 195 24.55 -4.55 -18.01
CA SER A 195 24.45 -3.12 -18.37
C SER A 195 23.18 -2.44 -17.83
N VAL A 196 22.04 -3.11 -17.90
CA VAL A 196 20.77 -2.60 -17.34
C VAL A 196 20.86 -2.50 -15.81
N ARG A 197 21.53 -3.47 -15.16
CA ARG A 197 21.79 -3.49 -13.70
C ARG A 197 22.69 -2.35 -13.22
N ALA A 198 23.76 -2.05 -13.97
CA ALA A 198 24.61 -0.92 -13.65
C ALA A 198 23.81 0.41 -13.71
N GLY A 199 22.90 0.53 -14.68
CA GLY A 199 22.00 1.68 -14.80
C GLY A 199 20.99 1.80 -13.65
N GLU A 200 20.36 0.70 -13.23
CA GLU A 200 19.41 0.68 -12.11
C GLU A 200 20.09 0.99 -10.77
N ASN A 201 21.25 0.38 -10.49
CA ASN A 201 22.03 0.67 -9.29
C ASN A 201 22.52 2.12 -9.28
N PHE A 202 23.01 2.64 -10.40
CA PHE A 202 23.43 4.03 -10.50
C PHE A 202 22.28 5.01 -10.24
N LYS A 203 21.08 4.72 -10.79
CA LYS A 203 19.87 5.54 -10.55
C LYS A 203 19.41 5.47 -9.10
N SER A 204 19.49 4.29 -8.49
CA SER A 204 19.20 4.05 -7.07
C SER A 204 20.15 4.85 -6.17
N ASP A 205 21.45 4.78 -6.43
CA ASP A 205 22.47 5.49 -5.67
C ASP A 205 22.35 7.01 -5.82
N ALA A 206 22.10 7.50 -7.04
CA ALA A 206 21.83 8.93 -7.27
C ALA A 206 20.62 9.41 -6.47
N THR A 207 19.55 8.61 -6.44
CA THR A 207 18.34 8.92 -5.68
C THR A 207 18.60 8.94 -4.18
N ASN A 208 19.34 7.95 -3.67
CA ASN A 208 19.73 7.87 -2.26
C ASN A 208 20.60 9.08 -1.86
N ASN A 209 21.50 9.54 -2.73
CA ASN A 209 22.33 10.73 -2.48
C ASN A 209 21.50 12.01 -2.39
N VAL A 210 20.48 12.17 -3.25
CA VAL A 210 19.55 13.32 -3.17
C VAL A 210 18.79 13.31 -1.83
N LEU A 211 18.28 12.15 -1.42
CA LEU A 211 17.60 12.00 -0.12
C LEU A 211 18.54 12.32 1.05
N CYS A 212 19.76 11.78 1.05
CA CYS A 212 20.77 12.08 2.08
C CYS A 212 21.06 13.58 2.19
N LEU A 213 21.19 14.27 1.04
CA LEU A 213 21.46 15.70 1.02
C LEU A 213 20.29 16.52 1.57
N ALA A 214 19.05 16.21 1.15
CA ALA A 214 17.86 16.87 1.65
C ALA A 214 17.67 16.67 3.16
N LEU A 215 17.87 15.44 3.65
CA LEU A 215 17.81 15.12 5.08
C LEU A 215 18.88 15.87 5.88
N SER A 216 20.12 15.92 5.38
CA SER A 216 21.22 16.64 6.04
C SER A 216 20.95 18.14 6.15
N ARG A 217 20.39 18.73 5.08
CA ARG A 217 19.98 20.14 5.06
C ARG A 217 18.83 20.42 6.03
N ASN A 218 17.80 19.58 6.04
CA ASN A 218 16.70 19.74 6.99
C ASN A 218 17.20 19.62 8.44
N LEU A 219 18.09 18.66 8.73
CA LEU A 219 18.69 18.50 10.05
C LEU A 219 19.43 19.76 10.50
N ALA A 220 20.25 20.35 9.62
CA ALA A 220 20.96 21.59 9.93
C ALA A 220 19.99 22.74 10.21
N ARG A 221 18.90 22.85 9.44
CA ARG A 221 17.88 23.89 9.62
C ARG A 221 17.06 23.69 10.90
N SER A 222 16.66 22.46 11.20
CA SER A 222 15.85 22.13 12.38
C SER A 222 16.61 22.31 13.69
N MET A 223 17.93 22.12 13.68
CA MET A 223 18.78 22.40 14.84
C MET A 223 18.90 23.90 15.16
N LEU A 224 18.76 24.77 14.15
CA LEU A 224 18.83 26.23 14.31
C LEU A 224 17.48 26.87 14.71
N THR A 225 16.39 26.10 14.64
CA THR A 225 15.03 26.55 14.96
C THR A 225 14.52 26.04 16.30
N ASN A 226 15.37 25.33 17.06
CA ASN A 226 15.11 24.90 18.45
C ASN A 226 15.49 25.98 19.47
#